data_AF-A0A6I4YV11-F1
#
_entry.id   AF-A0A6I4YV11-F1
#
_cell.length_a   1.000
_cell.length_b   1.000
_cell.length_c   1.000
_cell.angle_alpha   90.00
_cell.angle_beta   90.00
_cell.angle_gamma   90.00
#
_symmetry.space_group_name_H-M   'P 1'
#
loop_
_entity.id
_entity.type
_entity.pdbx_description
1 polymer ?
#
loop_
_entity_poly.entity_id
_entity_poly.type
_entity_poly.pdbx_seq_one_letter_code
_entity_poly.pdbx_strand_id
1 'polypeptide(L)'
;ENKFINNLGSHNTIYGGQGDTISAVDDLHVFQPGTDNRVTVGGSLTFVGGQGSESLHAGNATIYAGSGVVYHYVGTNAGNTQLQFEVGGSQNKNGVTLYEGVKGDKSGVLFDASSSHGSLLAHVGNGDTIIGGSASDTISVNNASAGAHGTSFNATLYGGSGAPNLFEFLNGQGGHYTIADFGSAAGNTVGLSASQMNNLQNVLDAETVSGGNTTIRLNDKTEITFLNDTHLAHNNFHAIK
;
A
#
# COMPACT_ATOMS: atom_id res chain seq x y z
N GLU A 1 23.16 12.11 -18.51
CA GLU A 1 24.25 11.12 -18.39
C GLU A 1 23.90 10.21 -17.23
N ASN A 2 23.77 8.91 -17.48
CA ASN A 2 23.46 7.94 -16.44
C ASN A 2 24.73 7.69 -15.62
N LYS A 3 24.64 7.79 -14.30
CA LYS A 3 25.74 7.55 -13.37
C LYS A 3 25.61 6.18 -12.73
N PHE A 4 26.76 5.57 -12.49
CA PHE A 4 26.89 4.42 -11.60
C PHE A 4 27.39 4.91 -10.25
N ILE A 5 26.56 4.76 -9.22
CA ILE A 5 26.93 5.12 -7.85
C ILE A 5 27.04 3.83 -7.05
N ASN A 6 28.27 3.39 -6.78
CA ASN A 6 28.55 2.24 -5.92
C ASN A 6 28.97 2.72 -4.54
N ASN A 7 28.15 2.43 -3.53
CA ASN A 7 28.43 2.80 -2.16
C ASN A 7 28.76 1.58 -1.29
N LEU A 8 30.01 1.54 -0.81
CA LEU A 8 30.55 0.45 0.01
C LEU A 8 30.63 0.79 1.51
N GLY A 9 30.16 1.97 1.92
CA GLY A 9 30.09 2.38 3.32
C GLY A 9 28.71 2.11 3.94
N SER A 10 28.62 2.12 5.27
CA SER A 10 27.35 2.01 5.99
C SER A 10 26.66 3.38 6.17
N HIS A 11 25.34 3.45 5.96
CA HIS A 11 24.49 4.64 6.16
C HIS A 11 24.80 5.86 5.26
N ASN A 12 24.64 5.71 3.96
CA ASN A 12 24.89 6.78 3.01
C ASN A 12 23.62 7.46 2.50
N THR A 13 23.69 8.77 2.23
CA THR A 13 22.63 9.53 1.56
C THR A 13 23.04 9.83 0.13
N ILE A 14 22.20 9.46 -0.84
CA ILE A 14 22.40 9.77 -2.25
C ILE A 14 21.26 10.68 -2.74
N TYR A 15 21.64 11.73 -3.45
CA TYR A 15 20.75 12.50 -4.32
C TYR A 15 20.98 11.99 -5.75
N GLY A 16 19.96 11.31 -6.30
CA GLY A 16 20.01 10.72 -7.64
C GLY A 16 19.88 11.75 -8.76
N GLY A 17 20.28 11.36 -9.97
CA GLY A 17 20.10 12.07 -11.21
C GLY A 17 18.95 11.51 -12.06
N GLN A 18 19.13 11.49 -13.37
CA GLN A 18 18.14 10.93 -14.29
C GLN A 18 18.69 9.62 -14.86
N GLY A 19 17.99 8.50 -14.66
CA GLY A 19 18.37 7.20 -15.19
C GLY A 19 19.57 6.56 -14.49
N ASP A 20 19.86 6.92 -13.23
CA ASP A 20 21.04 6.43 -12.53
C ASP A 20 20.85 4.99 -12.03
N THR A 21 21.95 4.24 -11.97
CA THR A 21 22.02 2.97 -11.24
C THR A 21 22.76 3.19 -9.93
N ILE A 22 22.04 2.94 -8.84
CA ILE A 22 22.52 3.13 -7.47
C ILE A 22 22.58 1.77 -6.79
N SER A 23 23.75 1.40 -6.28
CA SER A 23 23.95 0.13 -5.58
C SER A 23 24.65 0.29 -4.24
N ALA A 24 24.18 -0.43 -3.23
CA ALA A 24 24.80 -0.52 -1.91
C ALA A 24 24.73 -1.96 -1.36
N VAL A 25 25.75 -2.38 -0.62
CA VAL A 25 25.77 -3.70 0.03
C VAL A 25 24.95 -3.68 1.32
N ASP A 26 25.13 -2.66 2.15
CA ASP A 26 24.40 -2.47 3.40
C ASP A 26 23.22 -1.51 3.19
N ASP A 27 22.74 -0.90 4.28
CA ASP A 27 21.61 0.05 4.25
C ASP A 27 21.92 1.31 3.45
N LEU A 28 20.90 1.80 2.73
CA LEU A 28 20.99 2.98 1.89
C LEU A 28 19.82 3.94 2.12
N HIS A 29 20.12 5.24 2.17
CA HIS A 29 19.14 6.30 2.12
C HIS A 29 19.25 7.05 0.79
N VAL A 30 18.15 7.14 0.05
CA VAL A 30 18.05 7.89 -1.21
C VAL A 30 17.00 8.98 -1.04
N PHE A 31 17.42 10.23 -1.25
CA PHE A 31 16.57 11.40 -1.03
C PHE A 31 16.49 12.22 -2.31
N GLN A 32 15.25 12.49 -2.76
CA GLN A 32 14.95 13.22 -3.99
C GLN A 32 15.73 12.72 -5.22
N PRO A 33 15.59 11.43 -5.59
CA PRO A 33 16.46 10.79 -6.58
C PRO A 33 16.39 11.29 -8.03
N GLY A 34 15.67 12.35 -8.37
CA GLY A 34 15.47 12.71 -9.78
C GLY A 34 14.44 11.78 -10.43
N THR A 35 14.77 11.17 -11.58
CA THR A 35 13.80 10.47 -12.44
C THR A 35 14.34 9.14 -12.97
N ASP A 36 13.49 8.11 -13.01
CA ASP A 36 13.74 6.82 -13.68
C ASP A 36 14.98 6.05 -13.17
N ASN A 37 15.23 6.02 -11.86
CA ASN A 37 16.42 5.38 -11.31
C ASN A 37 16.20 3.89 -11.03
N ARG A 38 17.32 3.18 -10.99
CA ARG A 38 17.39 1.80 -10.52
C ARG A 38 18.23 1.73 -9.25
N VAL A 39 17.60 1.36 -8.14
CA VAL A 39 18.25 1.21 -6.84
C VAL A 39 18.29 -0.26 -6.44
N THR A 40 19.46 -0.76 -6.06
CA THR A 40 19.64 -2.13 -5.56
C THR A 40 20.46 -2.11 -4.27
N VAL A 41 19.87 -2.61 -3.19
CA VAL A 41 20.42 -2.55 -1.84
C VAL A 41 20.44 -3.96 -1.27
N GLY A 42 21.58 -4.40 -0.72
CA GLY A 42 21.65 -5.69 -0.03
C GLY A 42 20.96 -5.65 1.34
N GLY A 43 21.02 -4.50 2.03
CA GLY A 43 20.31 -4.21 3.28
C GLY A 43 18.95 -3.52 3.09
N SER A 44 18.62 -2.64 4.03
CA SER A 44 17.38 -1.86 4.04
C SER A 44 17.50 -0.59 3.19
N LEU A 45 16.43 -0.23 2.49
CA LEU A 45 16.34 1.02 1.73
C LEU A 45 15.41 2.02 2.41
N THR A 46 15.85 3.26 2.61
CA THR A 46 14.95 4.40 2.79
C THR A 46 14.93 5.21 1.50
N PHE A 47 13.77 5.40 0.89
CA PHE A 47 13.62 6.11 -0.38
C PHE A 47 12.59 7.23 -0.23
N VAL A 48 12.97 8.47 -0.57
CA VAL A 48 12.09 9.65 -0.42
C VAL A 48 11.93 10.37 -1.75
N GLY A 49 10.70 10.39 -2.28
CA GLY A 49 10.36 11.06 -3.52
C GLY A 49 10.65 10.19 -4.74
N GLY A 50 11.21 10.79 -5.79
CA GLY A 50 11.38 10.16 -7.11
C GLY A 50 10.42 10.77 -8.13
N GLN A 51 10.66 10.47 -9.40
CA GLN A 51 9.86 10.92 -10.54
C GLN A 51 9.88 9.87 -11.64
N GLY A 52 8.85 9.84 -12.48
CA GLY A 52 8.76 8.86 -13.55
C GLY A 52 8.61 7.44 -12.99
N SER A 53 9.49 6.53 -13.38
CA SER A 53 9.42 5.10 -13.07
C SER A 53 10.67 4.61 -12.33
N GLU A 54 10.58 4.51 -11.00
CA GLU A 54 11.66 4.07 -10.12
C GLU A 54 11.65 2.54 -9.95
N SER A 55 12.80 1.88 -10.13
CA SER A 55 12.98 0.44 -9.91
C SER A 55 13.78 0.18 -8.63
N LEU A 56 13.14 -0.37 -7.60
CA LEU A 56 13.69 -0.47 -6.26
C LEU A 56 13.81 -1.94 -5.83
N HIS A 57 15.02 -2.37 -5.48
CA HIS A 57 15.30 -3.72 -5.00
C HIS A 57 16.03 -3.63 -3.67
N ALA A 58 15.46 -4.18 -2.60
CA ALA A 58 16.05 -4.15 -1.26
C ALA A 58 15.61 -5.37 -0.44
N GLY A 59 16.26 -5.64 0.69
CA GLY A 59 15.75 -6.62 1.66
C GLY A 59 14.35 -6.23 2.14
N ASN A 60 14.26 -5.04 2.73
CA ASN A 60 13.04 -4.33 3.08
C ASN A 60 13.24 -2.85 2.76
N ALA A 61 12.16 -2.08 2.66
CA ALA A 61 12.26 -0.65 2.40
C ALA A 61 11.27 0.19 3.21
N THR A 62 11.61 1.46 3.41
CA THR A 62 10.67 2.52 3.79
C THR A 62 10.63 3.52 2.64
N ILE A 63 9.48 3.62 1.97
CA ILE A 63 9.31 4.40 0.75
C ILE A 63 8.30 5.51 1.03
N TYR A 64 8.76 6.75 0.96
CA TYR A 64 7.91 7.95 1.01
C TYR A 64 7.68 8.43 -0.42
N ALA A 65 6.45 8.32 -0.89
CA ALA A 65 6.13 8.54 -2.29
C ALA A 65 6.33 10.00 -2.74
N GLY A 66 6.73 10.18 -3.99
CA GLY A 66 6.52 11.40 -4.76
C GLY A 66 5.17 11.34 -5.49
N SER A 67 4.60 12.48 -5.86
CA SER A 67 3.35 12.51 -6.64
C SER A 67 3.60 12.08 -8.08
N GLY A 68 2.69 11.28 -8.64
CA GLY A 68 2.69 10.83 -10.03
C GLY A 68 3.79 9.84 -10.38
N VAL A 69 4.40 9.20 -9.39
CA VAL A 69 5.51 8.26 -9.56
C VAL A 69 4.98 6.84 -9.76
N VAL A 70 5.71 6.05 -10.55
CA VAL A 70 5.57 4.60 -10.60
C VAL A 70 6.75 3.98 -9.85
N TYR A 71 6.47 3.14 -8.87
CA TYR A 71 7.46 2.35 -8.15
C TYR A 71 7.30 0.88 -8.53
N HIS A 72 8.35 0.29 -9.09
CA HIS A 72 8.48 -1.16 -9.21
C HIS A 72 9.37 -1.66 -8.07
N TYR A 73 8.77 -2.25 -7.05
CA TYR A 73 9.47 -2.67 -5.84
C TYR A 73 9.60 -4.20 -5.77
N VAL A 74 10.80 -4.67 -5.43
CA VAL A 74 11.09 -6.07 -5.16
C VAL A 74 11.77 -6.20 -3.81
N GLY A 75 11.01 -6.68 -2.81
CA GLY A 75 11.53 -7.05 -1.50
C GLY A 75 12.14 -8.46 -1.54
N THR A 76 13.38 -8.59 -1.10
CA THR A 76 14.11 -9.88 -1.09
C THR A 76 14.12 -10.56 0.28
N ASN A 77 13.77 -9.86 1.35
CA ASN A 77 13.62 -10.45 2.66
C ASN A 77 12.24 -11.11 2.77
N ALA A 78 12.21 -12.43 2.84
CA ALA A 78 10.99 -13.21 3.10
C ALA A 78 10.59 -13.14 4.58
N GLY A 79 10.62 -11.93 5.14
CA GLY A 79 10.26 -11.64 6.52
C GLY A 79 8.81 -12.05 6.79
N ASN A 80 8.63 -12.87 7.82
CA ASN A 80 7.34 -13.45 8.18
C ASN A 80 6.61 -12.49 9.12
N THR A 81 5.70 -11.70 8.59
CA THR A 81 4.76 -10.92 9.40
C THR A 81 3.33 -11.27 9.02
N GLN A 82 2.60 -11.74 10.03
CA GLN A 82 1.16 -11.97 9.97
C GLN A 82 0.42 -10.67 9.66
N LEU A 83 -0.73 -10.82 9.00
CA LEU A 83 -1.84 -9.87 9.04
C LEU A 83 -2.12 -9.50 10.50
N GLN A 84 -1.93 -8.23 10.87
CA GLN A 84 -2.20 -7.76 12.24
C GLN A 84 -3.44 -6.87 12.24
N PHE A 85 -4.31 -7.12 13.21
CA PHE A 85 -5.65 -6.54 13.34
C PHE A 85 -5.77 -5.41 14.38
N GLU A 86 -4.65 -4.86 14.86
CA GLU A 86 -4.62 -3.86 15.94
C GLU A 86 -4.12 -2.49 15.45
N VAL A 87 -4.97 -1.46 15.52
CA VAL A 87 -4.59 -0.06 15.30
C VAL A 87 -3.79 0.41 16.51
N GLY A 88 -2.53 0.78 16.29
CA GLY A 88 -1.64 1.24 17.38
C GLY A 88 -0.99 0.12 18.20
N GLY A 89 -1.20 -1.15 17.83
CA GLY A 89 -0.31 -2.24 18.24
C GLY A 89 1.11 -1.97 17.75
N SER A 90 2.12 -2.27 18.57
CA SER A 90 3.52 -2.12 18.16
C SER A 90 3.81 -3.12 17.05
N GLN A 91 3.74 -2.67 15.80
CA GLN A 91 4.08 -3.51 14.65
C GLN A 91 5.50 -4.03 14.79
N ASN A 92 5.67 -5.34 14.62
CA ASN A 92 7.01 -5.87 14.38
C ASN A 92 7.40 -5.49 12.95
N LYS A 93 7.95 -4.29 12.79
CA LYS A 93 8.40 -3.77 11.49
C LYS A 93 9.65 -4.48 10.96
N ASN A 94 10.18 -5.46 11.68
CA ASN A 94 11.38 -6.17 11.26
C ASN A 94 11.05 -7.04 10.03
N GLY A 95 11.62 -6.68 8.89
CA GLY A 95 11.42 -7.39 7.62
C GLY A 95 10.16 -6.99 6.86
N VAL A 96 9.44 -5.94 7.28
CA VAL A 96 8.28 -5.39 6.56
C VAL A 96 8.72 -4.22 5.68
N THR A 97 8.19 -4.16 4.47
CA THR A 97 8.30 -2.97 3.63
C THR A 97 7.20 -1.99 4.01
N LEU A 98 7.57 -0.75 4.31
CA LEU A 98 6.64 0.35 4.55
C LEU A 98 6.54 1.23 3.30
N TYR A 99 5.33 1.42 2.79
CA TYR A 99 5.01 2.44 1.80
C TYR A 99 4.14 3.53 2.44
N GLU A 100 4.52 4.79 2.24
CA GLU A 100 3.79 5.97 2.66
C GLU A 100 3.44 6.80 1.42
N GLY A 101 2.17 6.73 1.00
CA GLY A 101 1.63 7.54 -0.08
C GLY A 101 1.60 9.03 0.26
N VAL A 102 1.50 9.86 -0.78
CA VAL A 102 1.41 11.31 -0.60
C VAL A 102 0.06 11.66 0.02
N LYS A 103 0.09 12.40 1.14
CA LYS A 103 -1.12 12.91 1.81
C LYS A 103 -1.56 14.22 1.15
N GLY A 104 -2.86 14.42 0.96
CA GLY A 104 -3.41 15.65 0.39
C GLY A 104 -4.09 15.46 -0.97
N ASP A 105 -3.72 16.32 -1.91
CA ASP A 105 -4.23 16.32 -3.28
C ASP A 105 -3.93 14.99 -4.00
N LYS A 106 -4.60 14.79 -5.15
CA LYS A 106 -4.47 13.56 -5.94
C LYS A 106 -3.01 13.29 -6.29
N SER A 107 -2.43 12.26 -5.68
CA SER A 107 -1.06 11.81 -5.82
C SER A 107 -0.88 10.99 -7.09
N GLY A 108 -1.79 10.07 -7.38
CA GLY A 108 -1.77 9.25 -8.59
C GLY A 108 -0.55 8.32 -8.69
N VAL A 109 -0.09 7.77 -7.57
CA VAL A 109 1.08 6.88 -7.54
C VAL A 109 0.67 5.47 -7.95
N LEU A 110 1.50 4.79 -8.72
CA LEU A 110 1.44 3.33 -8.84
C LEU A 110 2.57 2.74 -7.98
N PHE A 111 2.21 1.97 -6.96
CA PHE A 111 3.16 1.16 -6.21
C PHE A 111 2.95 -0.30 -6.57
N ASP A 112 3.88 -0.87 -7.33
CA ASP A 112 3.84 -2.25 -7.81
C ASP A 112 4.88 -3.10 -7.08
N ALA A 113 4.42 -3.87 -6.09
CA ALA A 113 5.21 -4.87 -5.37
C ALA A 113 4.83 -6.31 -5.77
N SER A 114 4.18 -6.51 -6.92
CA SER A 114 3.71 -7.84 -7.38
C SER A 114 4.80 -8.91 -7.47
N SER A 115 6.05 -8.50 -7.65
CA SER A 115 7.23 -9.38 -7.69
C SER A 115 7.92 -9.56 -6.34
N SER A 116 7.39 -8.97 -5.26
CA SER A 116 7.93 -9.04 -3.91
C SER A 116 7.43 -10.29 -3.18
N HIS A 117 8.30 -10.87 -2.35
CA HIS A 117 7.96 -12.01 -1.48
C HIS A 117 7.93 -11.64 0.01
N GLY A 118 8.27 -10.40 0.37
CA GLY A 118 8.14 -9.88 1.73
C GLY A 118 6.84 -9.12 1.92
N SER A 119 6.35 -9.05 3.16
CA SER A 119 5.14 -8.31 3.52
C SER A 119 5.27 -6.82 3.27
N LEU A 120 4.17 -6.23 2.82
CA LEU A 120 3.95 -4.81 2.62
C LEU A 120 2.98 -4.27 3.68
N LEU A 121 3.39 -3.18 4.34
CA LEU A 121 2.47 -2.25 5.00
C LEU A 121 2.37 -0.99 4.12
N ALA A 122 1.22 -0.76 3.51
CA ALA A 122 0.99 0.39 2.65
C ALA A 122 -0.01 1.36 3.27
N HIS A 123 0.40 2.61 3.49
CA HIS A 123 -0.51 3.71 3.79
C HIS A 123 -0.84 4.45 2.49
N VAL A 124 -2.08 4.33 2.04
CA VAL A 124 -2.48 4.71 0.68
C VAL A 124 -2.75 6.21 0.56
N GLY A 125 -2.22 6.84 -0.51
CA GLY A 125 -2.50 8.23 -0.90
C GLY A 125 -3.70 8.39 -1.84
N ASN A 126 -4.06 9.63 -2.16
CA ASN A 126 -5.25 9.93 -2.96
C ASN A 126 -5.04 9.66 -4.46
N GLY A 127 -5.78 8.71 -5.02
CA GLY A 127 -5.67 8.27 -6.41
C GLY A 127 -4.56 7.26 -6.62
N ASP A 128 -3.98 6.73 -5.54
CA ASP A 128 -2.96 5.69 -5.63
C ASP A 128 -3.55 4.37 -6.14
N THR A 129 -2.70 3.62 -6.84
CA THR A 129 -2.89 2.21 -7.13
C THR A 129 -1.79 1.43 -6.43
N ILE A 130 -2.17 0.52 -5.53
CA ILE A 130 -1.25 -0.30 -4.75
C ILE A 130 -1.42 -1.76 -5.17
N ILE A 131 -0.31 -2.42 -5.51
CA ILE A 131 -0.27 -3.83 -5.82
C ILE A 131 0.67 -4.52 -4.83
N GLY A 132 0.09 -5.35 -3.97
CA GLY A 132 0.81 -6.23 -3.04
C GLY A 132 1.61 -7.33 -3.74
N GLY A 133 2.42 -8.03 -2.97
CA GLY A 133 3.27 -9.13 -3.41
C GLY A 133 2.64 -10.49 -3.19
N SER A 134 3.46 -11.48 -2.85
CA SER A 134 2.99 -12.84 -2.55
C SER A 134 2.87 -13.17 -1.06
N ALA A 135 3.39 -12.30 -0.20
CA ALA A 135 3.27 -12.42 1.24
C ALA A 135 1.90 -11.89 1.73
N SER A 136 1.69 -11.95 3.04
CA SER A 136 0.53 -11.29 3.65
C SER A 136 0.81 -9.80 3.75
N ASP A 137 -0.02 -9.01 3.05
CA ASP A 137 0.10 -7.56 2.99
C ASP A 137 -1.05 -6.89 3.76
N THR A 138 -0.72 -5.74 4.36
CA THR A 138 -1.68 -4.83 4.96
C THR A 138 -1.70 -3.54 4.15
N ILE A 139 -2.85 -3.24 3.55
CA ILE A 139 -3.06 -2.05 2.75
C ILE A 139 -4.08 -1.18 3.47
N SER A 140 -3.60 -0.12 4.12
CA SER A 140 -4.38 0.75 4.98
C SER A 140 -4.69 2.08 4.30
N VAL A 141 -5.98 2.36 4.20
CA VAL A 141 -6.52 3.63 3.74
C VAL A 141 -6.63 4.57 4.93
N ASN A 142 -5.93 5.70 4.86
CA ASN A 142 -6.02 6.78 5.85
C ASN A 142 -6.07 8.14 5.14
N ASN A 143 -7.28 8.58 4.79
CA ASN A 143 -7.63 9.95 4.42
C ASN A 143 -7.35 10.99 5.57
N ALA A 144 -6.08 11.26 5.87
CA ALA A 144 -5.66 12.14 6.97
C ALA A 144 -5.74 13.64 6.62
N SER A 145 -6.24 14.00 5.44
CA SER A 145 -6.29 15.40 5.00
C SER A 145 -7.43 16.13 5.69
N ALA A 146 -7.13 16.69 6.86
CA ALA A 146 -7.95 17.69 7.55
C ALA A 146 -8.23 18.86 6.59
N GLY A 147 -9.38 18.82 5.92
CA GLY A 147 -9.79 19.82 4.93
C GLY A 147 -10.42 19.21 3.67
N ALA A 148 -10.06 17.97 3.32
CA ALA A 148 -10.70 17.21 2.25
C ALA A 148 -11.84 16.35 2.81
N HIS A 149 -12.80 17.01 3.47
CA HIS A 149 -14.09 16.35 3.74
C HIS A 149 -14.81 16.19 2.39
N GLY A 150 -14.85 14.98 1.84
CA GLY A 150 -15.57 14.75 0.60
C GLY A 150 -15.30 13.39 -0.02
N THR A 151 -16.23 12.97 -0.85
CA THR A 151 -16.22 11.74 -1.64
C THR A 151 -15.12 11.72 -2.71
N SER A 152 -14.17 12.66 -2.73
CA SER A 152 -13.17 12.77 -3.80
C SER A 152 -11.95 11.89 -3.59
N PHE A 153 -11.67 11.45 -2.36
CA PHE A 153 -10.56 10.53 -2.09
C PHE A 153 -10.86 9.17 -2.71
N ASN A 154 -9.92 8.62 -3.45
CA ASN A 154 -10.06 7.29 -4.03
C ASN A 154 -8.74 6.54 -4.04
N ALA A 155 -8.79 5.22 -4.15
CA ALA A 155 -7.61 4.40 -4.43
C ALA A 155 -8.03 3.05 -5.01
N THR A 156 -7.11 2.41 -5.74
CA THR A 156 -7.28 1.04 -6.23
C THR A 156 -6.28 0.13 -5.55
N LEU A 157 -6.76 -0.93 -4.92
CA LEU A 157 -6.00 -1.80 -4.05
C LEU A 157 -6.00 -3.21 -4.63
N TYR A 158 -4.83 -3.82 -4.71
CA TYR A 158 -4.64 -5.23 -5.05
C TYR A 158 -3.83 -5.87 -3.92
N GLY A 159 -4.33 -6.96 -3.36
CA GLY A 159 -3.61 -7.76 -2.38
C GLY A 159 -2.43 -8.52 -3.00
N GLY A 160 -2.47 -8.76 -4.32
CA GLY A 160 -1.42 -9.49 -5.02
C GLY A 160 -1.71 -10.99 -5.10
N SER A 161 -0.66 -11.80 -5.23
CA SER A 161 -0.79 -13.23 -5.51
C SER A 161 -0.17 -14.07 -4.41
N GLY A 162 -0.95 -14.61 -3.48
CA GLY A 162 -0.42 -15.56 -2.52
C GLY A 162 -1.20 -15.62 -1.22
N ALA A 163 -0.54 -15.22 -0.14
CA ALA A 163 -1.11 -15.29 1.19
C ALA A 163 -2.32 -14.35 1.33
N PRO A 164 -3.20 -14.56 2.33
CA PRO A 164 -4.30 -13.65 2.57
C PRO A 164 -3.79 -12.27 2.97
N ASN A 165 -4.58 -11.25 2.63
CA ASN A 165 -4.29 -9.82 2.80
C ASN A 165 -5.33 -9.13 3.67
N LEU A 166 -4.95 -7.98 4.22
CA LEU A 166 -5.78 -7.12 5.06
C LEU A 166 -5.93 -5.76 4.39
N PHE A 167 -7.17 -5.38 4.08
CA PHE A 167 -7.52 -4.05 3.58
C PHE A 167 -8.15 -3.24 4.71
N GLU A 168 -7.43 -2.27 5.28
CA GLU A 168 -7.92 -1.49 6.42
C GLU A 168 -8.48 -0.16 5.99
N PHE A 169 -9.66 0.19 6.50
CA PHE A 169 -10.28 1.50 6.31
C PHE A 169 -10.29 2.21 7.67
N LEU A 170 -9.19 2.91 7.95
CA LEU A 170 -8.86 3.43 9.29
C LEU A 170 -9.65 4.69 9.66
N ASN A 171 -10.29 5.38 8.71
CA ASN A 171 -10.93 6.65 9.01
C ASN A 171 -12.29 6.90 8.38
N GLY A 172 -13.09 7.64 9.16
CA GLY A 172 -14.50 7.92 8.92
C GLY A 172 -14.75 9.13 8.00
N GLN A 173 -13.96 9.33 6.95
CA GLN A 173 -13.98 10.57 6.15
C GLN A 173 -14.59 10.40 4.75
N GLY A 174 -15.12 9.22 4.43
CA GLY A 174 -15.66 8.91 3.11
C GLY A 174 -14.58 8.63 2.06
N GLY A 175 -15.02 8.52 0.81
CA GLY A 175 -14.18 8.24 -0.36
C GLY A 175 -14.72 7.06 -1.19
N HIS A 176 -14.08 6.78 -2.31
CA HIS A 176 -14.41 5.67 -3.20
C HIS A 176 -13.19 4.78 -3.42
N TYR A 177 -13.24 3.57 -2.90
CA TYR A 177 -12.11 2.65 -2.94
C TYR A 177 -12.48 1.42 -3.75
N THR A 178 -11.52 0.91 -4.51
CA THR A 178 -11.70 -0.32 -5.28
C THR A 178 -10.72 -1.35 -4.76
N ILE A 179 -11.22 -2.52 -4.34
CA ILE A 179 -10.41 -3.70 -4.13
C ILE A 179 -10.60 -4.58 -5.36
N ALA A 180 -9.54 -4.71 -6.16
CA ALA A 180 -9.65 -5.26 -7.50
C ALA A 180 -9.49 -6.79 -7.56
N ASP A 181 -8.99 -7.40 -6.49
CA ASP A 181 -8.65 -8.82 -6.43
C ASP A 181 -9.05 -9.47 -5.10
N PHE A 182 -10.13 -9.00 -4.44
CA PHE A 182 -10.50 -9.49 -3.10
C PHE A 182 -10.67 -11.02 -3.04
N GLY A 183 -11.21 -11.64 -4.09
CA GLY A 183 -11.36 -13.09 -4.18
C GLY A 183 -10.11 -13.87 -4.61
N SER A 184 -8.96 -13.22 -4.86
CA SER A 184 -7.74 -13.87 -5.40
C SER A 184 -7.04 -14.79 -4.39
N ALA A 185 -7.18 -14.51 -3.09
CA ALA A 185 -6.60 -15.29 -2.01
C ALA A 185 -7.66 -15.64 -0.95
N ALA A 186 -7.71 -16.91 -0.56
CA ALA A 186 -8.58 -17.34 0.52
C ALA A 186 -8.16 -16.68 1.83
N GLY A 187 -9.08 -15.97 2.48
CA GLY A 187 -8.85 -15.31 3.77
C GLY A 187 -8.51 -13.81 3.67
N ASN A 188 -8.57 -13.21 2.48
CA ASN A 188 -8.59 -11.76 2.36
C ASN A 188 -9.70 -11.18 3.26
N THR A 189 -9.38 -10.09 3.97
CA THR A 189 -10.29 -9.51 4.95
C THR A 189 -10.22 -7.99 4.95
N VAL A 190 -11.32 -7.37 5.37
CA VAL A 190 -11.48 -5.93 5.49
C VAL A 190 -11.51 -5.53 6.95
N GLY A 191 -10.64 -4.60 7.33
CA GLY A 191 -10.60 -4.01 8.66
C GLY A 191 -11.41 -2.73 8.73
N LEU A 192 -12.41 -2.70 9.62
CA LEU A 192 -13.30 -1.55 9.82
C LEU A 192 -13.31 -1.11 11.28
N SER A 193 -13.50 0.19 11.53
CA SER A 193 -13.65 0.67 12.90
C SER A 193 -14.80 -0.03 13.63
N ALA A 194 -14.70 -0.15 14.96
CA ALA A 194 -15.71 -0.82 15.77
C ALA A 194 -17.14 -0.27 15.55
N SER A 195 -17.28 1.04 15.31
CA SER A 195 -18.58 1.65 15.02
C SER A 195 -19.17 1.22 13.68
N GLN A 196 -18.33 1.06 12.64
CA GLN A 196 -18.76 0.54 11.34
C GLN A 196 -19.10 -0.95 11.43
N MET A 197 -18.30 -1.74 12.17
CA MET A 197 -18.58 -3.16 12.39
C MET A 197 -19.93 -3.39 13.06
N ASN A 198 -20.31 -2.57 14.04
CA ASN A 198 -21.62 -2.68 14.69
C ASN A 198 -22.80 -2.48 13.72
N ASN A 199 -22.58 -1.81 12.59
CA ASN A 199 -23.59 -1.58 11.55
C ASN A 199 -23.40 -2.47 10.32
N LEU A 200 -22.45 -3.40 10.33
CA LEU A 200 -22.03 -4.14 9.14
C LEU A 200 -23.20 -4.90 8.48
N GLN A 201 -24.10 -5.49 9.26
CA GLN A 201 -25.25 -6.20 8.68
C GLN A 201 -26.12 -5.28 7.82
N ASN A 202 -26.44 -4.08 8.31
CA ASN A 202 -27.22 -3.12 7.53
C ASN A 202 -26.49 -2.64 6.27
N VAL A 203 -25.15 -2.57 6.33
CA VAL A 203 -24.31 -2.24 5.17
C VAL A 203 -24.37 -3.34 4.12
N LEU A 204 -24.25 -4.61 4.54
CA LEU A 204 -24.33 -5.77 3.64
C LEU A 204 -25.74 -5.93 3.05
N ASP A 205 -26.80 -5.72 3.85
CA ASP A 205 -28.18 -5.78 3.36
C ASP A 205 -28.50 -4.69 2.31
N ALA A 206 -27.73 -3.59 2.30
CA ALA A 206 -27.86 -2.47 1.38
C ALA A 206 -26.81 -2.47 0.27
N GLU A 207 -26.05 -3.54 0.10
CA GLU A 207 -25.03 -3.64 -0.95
C GLU A 207 -25.64 -3.56 -2.35
N THR A 208 -24.87 -3.04 -3.30
CA THR A 208 -25.25 -3.00 -4.71
C THR A 208 -24.39 -3.98 -5.49
N VAL A 209 -25.02 -4.98 -6.11
CA VAL A 209 -24.34 -5.93 -7.00
C VAL A 209 -24.65 -5.57 -8.45
N SER A 210 -23.62 -5.29 -9.26
CA SER A 210 -23.77 -4.96 -10.67
C SER A 210 -22.53 -5.33 -11.48
N GLY A 211 -22.74 -5.96 -12.64
CA GLY A 211 -21.65 -6.31 -13.54
C GLY A 211 -20.61 -7.27 -12.96
N GLY A 212 -20.99 -8.08 -11.96
CA GLY A 212 -20.07 -9.00 -11.25
C GLY A 212 -19.29 -8.37 -10.09
N ASN A 213 -19.58 -7.11 -9.74
CA ASN A 213 -18.93 -6.40 -8.64
C ASN A 213 -19.96 -6.10 -7.54
N THR A 214 -19.50 -6.10 -6.29
CA THR A 214 -20.27 -5.63 -5.14
C THR A 214 -19.74 -4.29 -4.67
N THR A 215 -20.63 -3.32 -4.44
CA THR A 215 -20.30 -2.06 -3.77
C THR A 215 -21.05 -1.97 -2.46
N ILE A 216 -20.32 -1.75 -1.37
CA ILE A 216 -20.89 -1.43 -0.06
C ILE A 216 -20.66 0.05 0.26
N ARG A 217 -21.54 0.61 1.08
CA ARG A 217 -21.41 1.98 1.58
C ARG A 217 -21.49 2.00 3.10
N LEU A 218 -20.43 2.46 3.73
CA LEU A 218 -20.30 2.64 5.17
C LEU A 218 -21.04 3.90 5.64
N ASN A 219 -21.27 4.02 6.96
CA ASN A 219 -22.05 5.13 7.54
C ASN A 219 -21.40 6.51 7.36
N ASP A 220 -20.08 6.53 7.22
CA ASP A 220 -19.28 7.73 6.99
C ASP A 220 -19.26 8.14 5.50
N LYS A 221 -20.03 7.45 4.65
CA LYS A 221 -20.08 7.60 3.19
C LYS A 221 -18.82 7.06 2.47
N THR A 222 -18.02 6.23 3.13
CA THR A 222 -16.98 5.45 2.46
C THR A 222 -17.65 4.39 1.59
N GLU A 223 -17.34 4.39 0.30
CA GLU A 223 -17.78 3.38 -0.65
C GLU A 223 -16.62 2.47 -1.00
N ILE A 224 -16.84 1.16 -0.89
CA ILE A 224 -15.85 0.14 -1.20
C ILE A 224 -16.46 -0.76 -2.28
N THR A 225 -15.81 -0.80 -3.44
CA THR A 225 -16.19 -1.67 -4.54
C THR A 225 -15.22 -2.85 -4.61
N PHE A 226 -15.77 -4.05 -4.57
CA PHE A 226 -15.06 -5.31 -4.70
C PHE A 226 -15.27 -5.81 -6.13
N LEU A 227 -14.20 -5.84 -6.92
CA LEU A 227 -14.29 -6.30 -8.30
C LEU A 227 -14.35 -7.82 -8.37
N ASN A 228 -15.21 -8.34 -9.25
CA ASN A 228 -15.41 -9.77 -9.49
C ASN A 228 -15.76 -10.57 -8.22
N ASP A 229 -16.33 -9.90 -7.22
CA ASP A 229 -16.86 -10.51 -6.01
C ASP A 229 -18.32 -10.08 -5.85
N THR A 230 -19.19 -11.06 -5.64
CA THR A 230 -20.64 -10.86 -5.47
C THR A 230 -21.18 -11.48 -4.19
N HIS A 231 -20.31 -11.95 -3.29
CA HIS A 231 -20.71 -12.73 -2.12
C HIS A 231 -19.95 -12.29 -0.86
N LEU A 232 -20.11 -11.02 -0.49
CA LEU A 232 -19.59 -10.53 0.78
C LEU A 232 -20.41 -11.10 1.94
N ALA A 233 -19.71 -11.51 2.98
CA ALA A 233 -20.29 -12.05 4.19
C ALA A 233 -19.62 -11.41 5.40
N HIS A 234 -20.29 -11.49 6.55
CA HIS A 234 -19.81 -10.88 7.79
C HIS A 234 -18.39 -11.35 8.18
N ASN A 235 -18.01 -12.59 7.85
CA ASN A 235 -16.68 -13.13 8.15
C ASN A 235 -15.56 -12.57 7.25
N ASN A 236 -15.90 -11.83 6.18
CA ASN A 236 -14.92 -11.08 5.40
C ASN A 236 -14.42 -9.84 6.14
N PHE A 237 -15.08 -9.43 7.23
CA PHE A 237 -14.80 -8.19 7.95
C PHE A 237 -14.43 -8.45 9.41
N HIS A 238 -13.62 -7.58 9.99
CA HIS A 238 -13.32 -7.58 11.41
C HIS A 238 -13.17 -6.15 11.94
N ALA A 239 -13.34 -6.02 13.26
CA ALA A 239 -13.08 -4.77 13.95
C ALA A 239 -11.57 -4.57 14.10
N ILE A 240 -11.07 -3.46 13.57
CA ILE A 240 -9.75 -2.94 13.94
C ILE A 240 -9.90 -2.22 15.29
N LYS A 241 -9.06 -2.59 16.26
CA LYS A 241 -9.06 -2.01 17.61
C LYS A 241 -8.16 -0.80 17.70
#